data_AF-A0A729ZUB1-F1
#
_entry.id   AF-A0A729ZUB1-F1
#
_cell.length_a   1.000
_cell.length_b   1.000
_cell.length_c   1.000
_cell.angle_alpha   90.00
_cell.angle_beta   90.00
_cell.angle_gamma   90.00
#
_symmetry.space_group_name_H-M   'P 1'
#
loop_
_entity.id
_entity.type
_entity.pdbx_description
1 polymer ?
#
loop_
_entity_poly.entity_id
_entity_poly.type
_entity_poly.pdbx_seq_one_letter_code
_entity_poly.pdbx_strand_id
1 'polypeptide(L)'
;MSITLENGRINPDSLVTIEDHLRGLALANRTLDSIKDQLSRCSDKKSDWYRCATSAHKSWFWVRSRICEQLAILRRQEKDVNRLRWRYENEALLSQLKSQVSKEVFSECIRQAKNKAEQRLEQDFRAAMIEVGNE
;
A
#
# COMPACT_ATOMS: atom_id res chain seq x y z
N MET A 1 9.41 -15.21 -13.68
CA MET A 1 8.76 -14.72 -14.91
C MET A 1 9.27 -13.32 -15.20
N SER A 2 9.56 -13.00 -16.46
CA SER A 2 9.94 -11.65 -16.84
C SER A 2 8.74 -10.72 -16.73
N ILE A 3 8.87 -9.59 -16.01
CA ILE A 3 7.82 -8.56 -15.93
C ILE A 3 7.75 -7.69 -17.20
N THR A 4 8.68 -7.90 -18.12
CA THR A 4 8.80 -7.17 -19.39
C THR A 4 8.59 -8.10 -20.58
N LEU A 5 7.91 -7.59 -21.60
CA LEU A 5 7.80 -8.15 -22.93
C LEU A 5 9.12 -7.96 -23.71
N GLU A 6 9.28 -8.65 -24.84
CA GLU A 6 10.47 -8.51 -25.71
C GLU A 6 10.69 -7.08 -26.22
N ASN A 7 9.62 -6.29 -26.33
CA ASN A 7 9.68 -4.88 -26.73
C ASN A 7 10.02 -3.92 -25.57
N GLY A 8 10.39 -4.43 -24.40
CA GLY A 8 10.74 -3.66 -23.21
C GLY A 8 9.55 -3.04 -22.47
N ARG A 9 8.30 -3.23 -22.94
CA ARG A 9 7.11 -2.80 -22.20
C ARG A 9 6.80 -3.75 -21.06
N ILE A 10 6.14 -3.23 -20.04
CA ILE A 10 5.62 -4.03 -18.93
C ILE A 10 4.55 -4.99 -19.46
N ASN A 11 4.63 -6.26 -19.06
CA ASN A 11 3.58 -7.24 -19.27
C ASN A 11 2.58 -7.18 -18.11
N PRO A 12 1.36 -6.64 -18.30
CA PRO A 12 0.40 -6.48 -17.21
C PRO A 12 -0.01 -7.81 -16.58
N ASP A 13 -0.11 -8.89 -17.37
CA ASP A 13 -0.56 -10.20 -16.92
C ASP A 13 0.48 -10.89 -16.00
N SER A 14 1.72 -10.41 -16.03
CA SER A 14 2.79 -10.88 -15.15
C SER A 14 2.82 -10.20 -13.78
N LEU A 15 2.05 -9.12 -13.59
CA LEU A 15 2.01 -8.37 -12.33
C LEU A 15 0.92 -8.94 -11.43
N VAL A 16 1.28 -9.84 -10.53
CA VAL A 16 0.32 -10.50 -9.63
C VAL A 16 0.51 -10.06 -8.19
N THR A 17 1.75 -10.04 -7.72
CA THR A 17 2.06 -9.72 -6.32
C THR A 17 2.35 -8.24 -6.12
N ILE A 18 2.32 -7.78 -4.86
CA ILE A 18 2.78 -6.43 -4.49
C ILE A 18 4.20 -6.20 -5.00
N GLU A 19 5.08 -7.20 -4.88
CA GLU A 19 6.46 -7.10 -5.33
C GLU A 19 6.57 -6.92 -6.84
N ASP A 20 5.79 -7.68 -7.62
CA ASP A 20 5.79 -7.54 -9.09
C ASP A 20 5.36 -6.13 -9.50
N HIS A 21 4.29 -5.61 -8.89
CA HIS A 21 3.81 -4.26 -9.12
C HIS A 21 4.84 -3.19 -8.74
N LEU A 22 5.57 -3.37 -7.63
CA LEU A 22 6.65 -2.47 -7.24
C LEU A 22 7.82 -2.48 -8.24
N ARG A 23 8.22 -3.66 -8.73
CA ARG A 23 9.25 -3.76 -9.78
C ARG A 23 8.78 -3.10 -11.08
N GLY A 24 7.52 -3.34 -11.48
CA GLY A 24 6.90 -2.69 -12.63
C GLY A 24 6.84 -1.17 -12.48
N LEU A 25 6.48 -0.67 -11.30
CA LEU A 25 6.45 0.76 -10.99
C LEU A 25 7.84 1.39 -11.11
N ALA A 26 8.87 0.73 -10.57
CA ALA A 26 10.25 1.19 -10.67
C ALA A 26 10.71 1.30 -12.13
N LEU A 27 10.37 0.31 -12.97
CA LEU A 27 10.65 0.36 -14.39
C LEU A 27 9.91 1.52 -15.07
N ALA A 28 8.60 1.67 -14.84
CA ALA A 28 7.81 2.73 -15.43
C ALA A 28 8.33 4.13 -15.08
N ASN A 29 8.74 4.35 -13.82
CA ASN A 29 9.33 5.61 -13.38
C ASN A 29 10.67 5.88 -14.10
N ARG A 30 11.58 4.90 -14.13
CA ARG A 30 12.87 5.05 -14.84
C ARG A 30 12.68 5.36 -16.31
N THR A 31 11.74 4.70 -16.99
CA THR A 31 11.46 4.96 -18.40
C THR A 31 10.84 6.34 -18.62
N LEU A 32 9.91 6.78 -17.76
CA LEU A 32 9.34 8.12 -17.82
C LEU A 32 10.41 9.21 -17.66
N ASP A 33 11.28 9.07 -16.67
CA ASP A 33 12.37 10.02 -16.42
C ASP A 33 13.32 10.06 -17.62
N SER A 34 13.67 8.90 -18.19
CA SER A 34 14.52 8.84 -19.39
C SER A 34 13.89 9.54 -20.60
N ILE A 35 12.60 9.32 -20.87
CA ILE A 35 11.90 9.98 -21.97
C ILE A 35 11.81 11.49 -21.72
N LYS A 36 11.51 11.90 -20.48
CA LYS A 36 11.43 13.31 -20.08
C LYS A 36 12.76 14.02 -20.27
N ASP A 37 13.86 13.40 -19.87
CA ASP A 37 15.21 13.92 -20.05
C ASP A 37 15.54 14.09 -21.54
N GLN A 38 15.26 13.09 -22.37
CA GLN A 38 15.46 13.17 -23.82
C GLN A 38 14.61 14.28 -24.46
N LEU A 39 13.33 14.41 -24.06
CA LEU A 39 12.44 15.47 -24.53
C LEU A 39 12.95 16.87 -24.15
N SER A 40 13.53 17.03 -22.97
CA SER A 40 14.08 18.32 -22.52
C SER A 40 15.32 18.77 -23.30
N ARG A 41 16.11 17.81 -23.78
CA ARG A 41 17.33 18.04 -24.57
C ARG A 41 17.05 18.21 -26.07
N CYS A 42 15.83 17.89 -26.52
CA CYS A 42 15.47 17.99 -27.92
C CYS A 42 15.22 19.45 -28.32
N SER A 43 16.00 19.94 -29.27
CA SER A 43 15.85 21.29 -29.82
C SER A 43 14.65 21.42 -30.76
N ASP A 44 14.44 20.42 -31.63
CA ASP A 44 13.32 20.41 -32.58
C ASP A 44 12.07 19.74 -32.00
N LYS A 45 11.23 20.58 -31.40
CA LYS A 45 9.93 20.19 -30.83
C LYS A 45 8.86 19.84 -31.87
N LYS A 46 9.11 20.06 -33.17
CA LYS A 46 8.19 19.71 -34.25
C LYS A 46 8.57 18.41 -34.95
N SER A 47 9.75 17.86 -34.68
CA SER A 47 10.19 16.58 -35.23
C SER A 47 9.21 15.44 -34.94
N ASP A 48 9.12 14.49 -35.87
CA ASP A 48 8.31 13.29 -35.68
C ASP A 48 8.78 12.46 -34.49
N TRP A 49 10.09 12.45 -34.23
CA TRP A 49 10.64 11.84 -33.02
C TRP A 49 10.08 12.48 -31.75
N TYR A 50 10.03 13.82 -31.66
CA TYR A 50 9.52 14.52 -30.47
C TYR A 50 8.03 14.20 -30.23
N ARG A 51 7.24 14.13 -31.31
CA ARG A 51 5.82 13.74 -31.24
C ARG A 51 5.67 12.30 -30.75
N CYS A 52 6.44 11.36 -31.29
CA CYS A 52 6.44 9.96 -30.86
C CYS A 52 6.89 9.79 -29.42
N ALA A 53 7.96 10.46 -28.99
CA ALA A 53 8.46 10.43 -27.62
C ALA A 53 7.44 11.02 -26.63
N THR A 54 6.76 12.11 -27.00
CA THR A 54 5.67 12.70 -26.20
C THR A 54 4.50 11.72 -26.05
N SER A 55 4.12 11.03 -27.13
CA SER A 55 3.07 10.01 -27.09
C SER A 55 3.48 8.82 -26.20
N ALA A 56 4.72 8.36 -26.33
CA ALA A 56 5.28 7.30 -25.48
C ALA A 56 5.29 7.71 -24.00
N HIS A 57 5.70 8.93 -23.67
CA HIS A 57 5.66 9.45 -22.30
C HIS A 57 4.23 9.40 -21.73
N LYS A 58 3.22 9.85 -22.49
CA LYS A 58 1.81 9.76 -22.08
C LYS A 58 1.39 8.31 -21.87
N SER A 59 1.75 7.40 -22.77
CA SER A 59 1.44 5.97 -22.63
C SER A 59 2.05 5.37 -21.35
N TRP A 60 3.32 5.66 -21.07
CA TRP A 60 3.99 5.17 -19.86
C TRP A 60 3.42 5.79 -18.59
N PHE A 61 2.94 7.03 -18.65
CA PHE A 61 2.25 7.67 -17.53
C PHE A 61 0.96 6.91 -17.17
N TRP A 62 0.17 6.51 -18.17
CA TRP A 62 -1.02 5.69 -17.96
C TRP A 62 -0.68 4.33 -17.36
N VAL A 63 0.37 3.67 -17.85
CA VAL A 63 0.85 2.39 -17.28
C VAL A 63 1.21 2.57 -15.81
N ARG A 64 1.96 3.62 -15.47
CA ARG A 64 2.31 3.94 -14.08
C ARG A 64 1.06 4.14 -13.21
N SER A 65 0.07 4.90 -13.68
CA SER A 65 -1.17 5.14 -12.93
C SER A 65 -1.91 3.83 -12.62
N ARG A 66 -2.05 2.95 -13.62
CA ARG A 66 -2.71 1.64 -13.42
C ARG A 66 -1.95 0.75 -12.42
N ILE A 67 -0.62 0.77 -12.46
CA ILE A 67 0.19 0.04 -11.48
C ILE A 67 -0.04 0.58 -10.07
N CYS A 68 -0.10 1.91 -9.89
CA CYS A 68 -0.38 2.53 -8.60
C CYS A 68 -1.77 2.19 -8.07
N GLU A 69 -2.80 2.22 -8.93
CA GLU A 69 -4.17 1.82 -8.59
C GLU A 69 -4.21 0.38 -8.07
N GLN A 70 -3.56 -0.55 -8.79
CA GLN A 70 -3.56 -1.95 -8.40
C GLN A 70 -2.73 -2.22 -7.14
N LEU A 71 -1.62 -1.51 -6.96
CA LEU A 71 -0.83 -1.56 -5.75
C LEU A 71 -1.64 -1.08 -4.52
N ALA A 72 -2.47 -0.04 -4.68
CA ALA A 72 -3.33 0.44 -3.59
C ALA A 72 -4.38 -0.61 -3.18
N ILE A 73 -4.96 -1.32 -4.15
CA ILE A 73 -5.88 -2.44 -3.90
C ILE A 73 -5.17 -3.57 -3.14
N LEU A 74 -4.01 -4.01 -3.63
CA LEU A 74 -3.25 -5.10 -3.00
C LEU A 74 -2.80 -4.74 -1.58
N ARG A 75 -2.34 -3.51 -1.35
CA ARG A 75 -1.94 -3.03 -0.01
C ARG A 75 -3.13 -2.98 0.96
N ARG A 76 -4.31 -2.61 0.47
CA ARG A 76 -5.53 -2.66 1.28
C ARG A 76 -5.89 -4.10 1.65
N GLN A 77 -5.85 -5.01 0.68
CA GLN A 77 -6.12 -6.44 0.92
C GLN A 77 -5.13 -7.04 1.92
N GLU A 78 -3.82 -6.76 1.78
CA GLU A 78 -2.78 -7.20 2.72
C GLU A 78 -3.07 -6.70 4.15
N LYS A 79 -3.45 -5.42 4.29
CA LYS A 79 -3.84 -4.84 5.58
C LYS A 79 -5.06 -5.54 6.18
N ASP A 80 -6.07 -5.84 5.37
CA ASP A 80 -7.30 -6.50 5.83
C ASP A 80 -7.02 -7.95 6.26
N VAL A 81 -6.21 -8.68 5.50
CA VAL A 81 -5.75 -10.04 5.87
C VAL A 81 -4.94 -10.01 7.17
N ASN A 82 -4.03 -9.06 7.34
CA ASN A 82 -3.23 -8.92 8.56
C ASN A 82 -4.12 -8.59 9.78
N ARG A 83 -5.14 -7.75 9.60
CA ARG A 83 -6.13 -7.46 10.65
C ARG A 83 -6.93 -8.71 11.04
N LEU A 84 -7.37 -9.50 10.06
CA LEU A 84 -8.08 -10.76 10.32
C LEU A 84 -7.18 -11.77 11.02
N ARG A 85 -5.93 -11.94 10.56
CA ARG A 85 -4.95 -12.81 11.21
C ARG A 85 -4.77 -12.43 12.68
N TRP A 86 -4.48 -11.15 12.97
CA TRP A 86 -4.32 -10.67 14.34
C TRP A 86 -5.56 -10.93 15.18
N ARG A 87 -6.76 -10.71 14.62
CA ARG A 87 -8.02 -10.99 15.32
C ARG A 87 -8.16 -12.47 15.66
N TYR A 88 -7.96 -13.36 14.69
CA TYR A 88 -8.10 -14.81 14.88
C TYR A 88 -7.04 -15.37 15.83
N GLU A 89 -5.80 -14.90 15.73
CA GLU A 89 -4.73 -15.28 16.67
C GLU A 89 -5.10 -14.90 18.11
N ASN A 90 -5.63 -13.69 18.33
CA ASN A 90 -6.07 -13.26 19.67
C ASN A 90 -7.31 -14.00 20.16
N GLU A 91 -8.30 -14.24 19.30
CA GLU A 91 -9.49 -15.03 19.67
C GLU A 91 -9.10 -16.45 20.09
N ALA A 92 -8.20 -17.09 19.33
CA ALA A 92 -7.67 -18.41 19.65
C ALA A 92 -6.86 -18.40 20.96
N LEU A 93 -5.99 -17.40 21.14
CA LEU A 93 -5.21 -17.24 22.37
C LEU A 93 -6.11 -17.04 23.60
N LEU A 94 -7.11 -16.16 23.52
CA LEU A 94 -8.05 -15.92 24.62
C LEU A 94 -8.85 -17.17 24.97
N SER A 95 -9.27 -17.94 23.95
CA SER A 95 -9.94 -19.23 24.15
C SER A 95 -9.05 -20.22 24.91
N GLN A 96 -7.78 -20.33 24.52
CA GLN A 96 -6.81 -21.19 25.22
C GLN A 96 -6.55 -20.70 26.66
N LEU A 97 -6.31 -19.40 26.85
CA LEU A 97 -6.07 -18.84 28.19
C LEU A 97 -7.26 -19.08 29.11
N LYS A 98 -8.49 -18.88 28.62
CA LYS A 98 -9.72 -19.13 29.38
C LYS A 98 -9.83 -20.58 29.86
N SER A 99 -9.28 -21.55 29.12
CA SER A 99 -9.25 -22.95 29.55
C SER A 99 -8.21 -23.26 30.63
N GLN A 100 -7.19 -22.42 30.78
CA GLN A 100 -6.09 -22.63 31.72
C GLN A 100 -6.25 -21.89 33.05
N VAL A 101 -7.04 -20.81 33.10
CA VAL A 101 -7.22 -19.99 34.31
C VAL A 101 -8.58 -20.23 34.97
N SER A 102 -8.68 -19.90 36.26
CA SER A 102 -9.97 -19.92 36.95
C SER A 102 -10.91 -18.84 36.40
N LYS A 103 -12.22 -19.02 36.58
CA LYS A 103 -13.25 -18.08 36.10
C LYS A 103 -13.11 -16.71 36.75
N GLU A 104 -12.73 -16.67 38.02
CA GLU A 104 -12.54 -15.46 38.82
C GLU A 104 -11.37 -14.64 38.26
N VAL A 105 -10.23 -15.29 38.02
CA VAL A 105 -9.04 -14.65 37.42
C VAL A 105 -9.38 -14.11 36.03
N PHE A 106 -10.04 -14.90 35.19
CA PHE A 106 -10.42 -14.45 33.85
C PHE A 106 -11.37 -13.25 33.87
N SER A 107 -12.34 -13.24 34.78
CA SER A 107 -13.31 -12.15 34.92
C SER A 107 -12.65 -10.86 35.38
N GLU A 108 -11.71 -10.95 36.32
CA GLU A 108 -10.93 -9.81 36.79
C GLU A 108 -10.02 -9.26 35.68
N CYS A 109 -9.37 -10.14 34.89
CA CYS A 109 -8.59 -9.72 33.72
C CYS A 109 -9.44 -8.98 32.68
N ILE A 110 -10.68 -9.44 32.41
CA ILE A 110 -11.61 -8.73 31.51
C ILE A 110 -11.93 -7.34 32.06
N ARG A 111 -12.21 -7.23 33.37
CA ARG A 111 -12.52 -5.95 34.01
C ARG A 111 -11.36 -4.97 33.86
N GLN A 112 -10.14 -5.41 34.15
CA GLN A 112 -8.94 -4.59 33.99
C GLN A 112 -8.68 -4.20 32.53
N ALA A 113 -8.87 -5.12 31.60
CA ALA A 113 -8.71 -4.85 30.16
C ALA A 113 -9.70 -3.79 29.66
N LYS A 114 -10.97 -3.83 30.11
CA LYS A 114 -11.98 -2.81 29.79
C LYS A 114 -11.58 -1.43 30.29
N ASN A 115 -11.20 -1.32 31.57
CA ASN A 115 -10.77 -0.05 32.15
C ASN A 115 -9.56 0.53 31.41
N LYS A 116 -8.60 -0.33 31.04
CA LYS A 116 -7.41 0.09 30.30
C LYS A 116 -7.73 0.52 28.86
N ALA A 117 -8.70 -0.13 28.21
CA ALA A 117 -9.15 0.24 26.88
C ALA A 117 -9.87 1.61 26.90
N GLU A 118 -10.73 1.84 27.89
CA GLU A 118 -11.42 3.12 28.09
C GLU A 118 -10.45 4.27 28.35
N GLN A 119 -9.44 4.03 29.20
CA GLN A 119 -8.37 5.01 29.44
C GLN A 119 -7.60 5.37 28.16
N ARG A 120 -7.29 4.39 27.31
CA ARG A 120 -6.62 4.65 26.03
C ARG A 120 -7.50 5.44 25.07
N LEU A 121 -8.79 5.09 24.97
CA LEU A 121 -9.74 5.84 24.14
C LEU A 121 -9.85 7.30 24.58
N GLU A 122 -9.91 7.55 25.89
CA GLU A 122 -9.93 8.91 26.44
C GLU A 122 -8.63 9.67 26.13
N GLN A 123 -7.47 9.01 26.21
CA GLN A 123 -6.17 9.60 25.85
C GLN A 123 -6.10 9.97 24.37
N ASP A 124 -6.48 9.04 23.49
CA ASP A 124 -6.47 9.25 22.05
C ASP A 124 -7.45 10.37 21.65
N PHE A 125 -8.63 10.42 22.27
CA PHE A 125 -9.61 11.48 22.07
C PHE A 125 -9.07 12.86 22.48
N ARG A 126 -8.44 12.96 23.65
CA ARG A 126 -7.80 14.20 24.11
C ARG A 126 -6.68 14.65 23.20
N ALA A 127 -5.84 13.73 22.72
CA ALA A 127 -4.76 14.04 21.79
C ALA A 127 -5.30 14.63 20.48
N ALA A 128 -6.32 14.00 19.90
CA ALA A 128 -6.97 14.48 18.68
C ALA A 128 -7.60 15.88 18.85
N MET A 129 -8.20 16.17 20.01
CA MET A 129 -8.78 17.49 20.30
C MET A 129 -7.72 18.59 20.45
N ILE A 130 -6.52 18.27 20.93
CA ILE A 130 -5.40 19.22 21.04
C ILE A 130 -4.80 19.52 19.66
N GLU A 131 -4.69 18.51 18.79
CA GLU A 131 -4.18 18.69 17.42
C GLU A 131 -5.09 19.59 16.57
N VAL A 132 -6.42 19.45 16.70
CA VAL A 132 -7.40 20.30 15.99
C VAL A 132 -7.45 21.74 16.51
N GLY A 133 -7.06 21.98 17.77
CA GLY A 133 -7.03 23.32 18.38
C GLY A 133 -5.76 24.14 18.09
N ASN A 134 -4.75 23.55 17.44
CA ASN A 134 -3.47 24.18 17.10
C ASN A 134 -3.31 24.45 15.59
N GLU A 135 -4.35 24.24 14.78
CA GLU A 135 -4.48 24.70 13.37
C GLU A 135 -5.29 26.00 13.30
#